data_AF-A0A7J5EIL5-F1
#
_entry.id   AF-A0A7J5EIL5-F1
#
_cell.length_a   1.000
_cell.length_b   1.000
_cell.length_c   1.000
_cell.angle_alpha   90.00
_cell.angle_beta   90.00
_cell.angle_gamma   90.00
#
_symmetry.space_group_name_H-M   'P 1'
#
loop_
_entity.id
_entity.type
_entity.pdbx_description
1 polymer ?
#
loop_
_entity_poly.entity_id
_entity_poly.type
_entity_poly.pdbx_seq_one_letter_code
_entity_poly.pdbx_strand_id
1 'polypeptide(L)'
;MRLVKRSSVCLVGALSLGLVACGGGGDDDGNTDTIDPNGTDHTFVAASLNLPENAAEAMQLGLDIDGKANDGVDNQLGMVLGSIGALAPDLDLQTAVDEQIDQGDIILLANVKATDLTNAPNVGFLVYLGDNPNPPACTDANDTTCRKHLTGTASFSIAASSPTDAAIAGRIVNGNFSGGPGTVNLQIALAGGLPIDLPLQRARAELSSVSATGWMTGKIGGAISQEDIDNNVIPAIGDTVRTSFDETCDTSTQGGTMANMCNCEAGETGETLRGLFDKMPYDCDLTNAEVQMVVSGFLTPDIDLDGDGTNDALSLGIGVSAVAGTFTPPPL
;
A
#
# COMPACT_ATOMS: atom_id res chain seq x y z
N MET A 1 2.49 -43.37 45.22
CA MET A 1 3.80 -43.96 44.87
C MET A 1 3.67 -44.64 43.51
N ARG A 2 4.22 -44.05 42.45
CA ARG A 2 4.27 -44.66 41.10
C ARG A 2 5.73 -44.79 40.68
N LEU A 3 6.07 -46.01 40.25
CA LEU A 3 7.42 -46.42 39.88
C LEU A 3 7.93 -45.68 38.63
N VAL A 4 9.20 -45.31 38.72
CA VAL A 4 10.07 -44.77 37.68
C VAL A 4 10.52 -45.91 36.74
N LYS A 5 10.49 -45.68 35.42
CA LYS A 5 11.27 -46.47 34.45
C LYS A 5 12.20 -45.53 33.69
N ARG A 6 13.50 -45.62 34.02
CA ARG A 6 14.60 -45.03 33.27
C ARG A 6 15.05 -46.02 32.21
N SER A 7 15.16 -45.57 30.96
CA SER A 7 15.90 -46.26 29.92
C SER A 7 16.95 -45.29 29.38
N SER A 8 18.20 -45.60 29.70
CA SER A 8 19.40 -44.96 29.14
C SER A 8 19.77 -45.69 27.85
N VAL A 9 19.90 -44.96 26.75
CA VAL A 9 20.60 -45.42 25.55
C VAL A 9 21.67 -44.38 25.24
N CYS A 10 22.93 -44.74 25.50
CA CYS A 10 24.10 -44.03 25.02
C CYS A 10 24.38 -44.50 23.58
N LEU A 11 24.31 -43.58 22.62
CA LEU A 11 24.85 -43.79 21.28
C LEU A 11 26.05 -42.84 21.11
N VAL A 12 27.25 -43.41 21.14
CA VAL A 12 28.50 -42.71 20.83
C VAL A 12 28.75 -42.90 19.34
N GLY A 13 28.46 -41.87 18.54
CA GLY A 13 28.81 -41.79 17.12
C GLY A 13 29.77 -40.64 16.91
N ALA A 14 31.06 -40.96 16.73
CA ALA A 14 32.08 -40.01 16.34
C ALA A 14 31.90 -39.67 14.85
N LEU A 15 31.29 -38.52 14.55
CA LEU A 15 31.36 -37.90 13.23
C LEU A 15 32.47 -36.85 13.23
N SER A 16 33.46 -37.07 12.39
CA SER A 16 34.49 -36.12 12.01
C SER A 16 33.85 -34.88 11.36
N LEU A 17 33.81 -33.78 12.12
CA LEU A 17 33.44 -32.45 11.63
C LEU A 17 34.58 -31.92 10.73
N GLY A 18 34.40 -32.08 9.42
CA GLY A 18 35.09 -31.23 8.45
C GLY A 18 34.51 -29.82 8.58
N LEU A 19 35.27 -28.92 9.19
CA LEU A 19 35.03 -27.48 9.13
C LEU A 19 35.17 -27.05 7.66
N VAL A 20 34.08 -27.12 6.91
CA VAL A 20 33.92 -26.31 5.70
C VAL A 20 33.69 -24.90 6.21
N ALA A 21 34.76 -24.11 6.22
CA ALA A 21 34.66 -22.67 6.29
C ALA A 21 33.94 -22.21 5.00
N CYS A 22 32.61 -22.08 5.07
CA CYS A 22 31.88 -21.18 4.19
C CYS A 22 32.41 -19.79 4.53
N GLY A 23 33.41 -19.35 3.76
CA GLY A 23 33.73 -17.93 3.68
C GLY A 23 32.44 -17.21 3.34
N GLY A 24 32.07 -16.24 4.18
CA GLY A 24 31.02 -15.30 3.89
C GLY A 24 31.40 -14.58 2.60
N GLY A 25 30.86 -15.07 1.49
CA GLY A 25 30.65 -14.25 0.31
C GLY A 25 29.69 -13.18 0.77
N GLY A 26 30.20 -11.98 1.01
CA GLY A 26 29.37 -10.81 0.82
C GLY A 26 29.01 -10.86 -0.66
N ASP A 27 27.82 -11.39 -0.92
CA ASP A 27 27.20 -11.29 -2.22
C ASP A 27 27.01 -9.78 -2.42
N ASP A 28 28.03 -9.15 -3.01
CA ASP A 28 27.86 -8.00 -3.89
C ASP A 28 26.90 -8.48 -4.99
N ASP A 29 25.63 -8.63 -4.61
CA ASP A 29 24.53 -8.74 -5.53
C ASP A 29 24.71 -7.53 -6.41
N GLY A 30 25.18 -7.76 -7.63
CA GLY A 30 25.39 -6.74 -8.67
C GLY A 30 24.08 -6.12 -9.12
N ASN A 31 23.16 -5.85 -8.18
CA ASN A 31 22.02 -4.97 -8.25
C ASN A 31 22.58 -3.55 -8.41
N THR A 32 23.06 -3.30 -9.61
CA THR A 32 23.35 -1.96 -10.03
C THR A 32 22.02 -1.23 -10.02
N ASP A 33 21.86 -0.28 -9.10
CA ASP A 33 20.78 0.74 -9.07
C ASP A 33 20.76 1.62 -10.34
N THR A 34 21.34 1.12 -11.44
CA THR A 34 21.47 1.77 -12.72
C THR A 34 20.32 1.37 -13.60
N ILE A 35 19.53 2.34 -14.00
CA ILE A 35 18.54 2.21 -15.06
C ILE A 35 19.28 2.34 -16.39
N ASP A 36 19.00 1.47 -17.38
CA ASP A 36 19.60 1.62 -18.71
C ASP A 36 18.99 2.85 -19.41
N PRO A 37 19.77 3.93 -19.66
CA PRO A 37 19.25 5.13 -20.31
C PRO A 37 18.83 4.86 -21.76
N ASN A 38 19.31 3.78 -22.38
CA ASN A 38 18.94 3.37 -23.74
C ASN A 38 17.70 2.44 -23.76
N GLY A 39 17.13 2.10 -22.60
CA GLY A 39 15.88 1.36 -22.51
C GLY A 39 14.74 2.11 -23.19
N THR A 40 13.86 1.37 -23.85
CA THR A 40 12.61 1.91 -24.41
C THR A 40 11.66 2.22 -23.26
N ASP A 41 10.97 3.36 -23.33
CA ASP A 41 9.92 3.70 -22.37
C ASP A 41 8.63 2.94 -22.73
N HIS A 42 8.18 2.10 -21.82
CA HIS A 42 6.90 1.41 -21.91
C HIS A 42 5.93 2.02 -20.91
N THR A 43 4.86 2.62 -21.40
CA THR A 43 3.95 3.46 -20.60
C THR A 43 2.63 2.76 -20.31
N PHE A 44 2.18 2.90 -19.07
CA PHE A 44 1.03 2.20 -18.51
C PHE A 44 0.23 3.13 -17.61
N VAL A 45 -1.04 2.77 -17.37
CA VAL A 45 -1.90 3.36 -16.35
C VAL A 45 -2.39 2.24 -15.43
N ALA A 46 -2.36 2.47 -14.13
CA ALA A 46 -2.91 1.55 -13.15
C ALA A 46 -4.41 1.36 -13.42
N ALA A 47 -4.83 0.11 -13.58
CA ALA A 47 -6.22 -0.26 -13.84
C ALA A 47 -6.96 -0.67 -12.56
N SER A 48 -6.21 -1.11 -11.55
CA SER A 48 -6.71 -1.36 -10.20
C SER A 48 -5.60 -1.17 -9.16
N LEU A 49 -6.00 -0.78 -7.96
CA LEU A 49 -5.17 -0.78 -6.76
C LEU A 49 -5.93 -1.59 -5.71
N ASN A 50 -5.32 -2.65 -5.22
CA ASN A 50 -5.96 -3.57 -4.30
C ASN A 50 -5.38 -3.35 -2.91
N LEU A 51 -6.19 -2.80 -2.01
CA LEU A 51 -5.86 -2.72 -0.60
C LEU A 51 -6.08 -4.09 0.06
N PRO A 52 -5.29 -4.46 1.07
CA PRO A 52 -5.53 -5.69 1.81
C PRO A 52 -6.81 -5.58 2.64
N GLU A 53 -7.76 -6.48 2.44
CA GLU A 53 -9.03 -6.52 3.18
C GLU A 53 -8.90 -7.26 4.51
N ASN A 54 -7.81 -8.01 4.69
CA ASN A 54 -7.56 -8.80 5.89
C ASN A 54 -6.06 -9.07 6.09
N ALA A 55 -5.73 -9.63 7.26
CA ALA A 55 -4.36 -9.94 7.65
C ALA A 55 -3.65 -10.91 6.68
N ALA A 56 -4.37 -11.86 6.08
CA ALA A 56 -3.74 -12.82 5.17
C ALA A 56 -3.34 -12.16 3.85
N GLU A 57 -4.17 -11.25 3.34
CA GLU A 57 -3.88 -10.45 2.16
C GLU A 57 -2.78 -9.42 2.41
N ALA A 58 -2.75 -8.79 3.58
CA ALA A 58 -1.66 -7.90 3.97
C ALA A 58 -0.31 -8.61 3.89
N MET A 59 -0.23 -9.86 4.35
CA MET A 59 0.98 -10.69 4.21
C MET A 59 1.27 -11.12 2.76
N GLN A 60 0.26 -11.26 1.90
CA GLN A 60 0.47 -11.59 0.48
C GLN A 60 0.98 -10.39 -0.33
N LEU A 61 0.45 -9.20 -0.03
CA LEU A 61 0.78 -7.95 -0.70
C LEU A 61 2.01 -7.25 -0.09
N GLY A 62 2.46 -7.69 1.09
CA GLY A 62 3.66 -7.19 1.76
C GLY A 62 4.95 -7.45 0.98
N LEU A 63 5.94 -6.63 1.27
CA LEU A 63 7.28 -6.68 0.71
C LEU A 63 8.28 -6.57 1.87
N ASP A 64 9.43 -7.22 1.75
CA ASP A 64 10.55 -7.04 2.70
C ASP A 64 11.23 -5.69 2.39
N ILE A 65 10.82 -4.63 3.08
CA ILE A 65 11.24 -3.25 2.83
C ILE A 65 12.59 -2.96 3.47
N ASP A 66 12.83 -3.43 4.70
CA ASP A 66 14.06 -3.13 5.43
C ASP A 66 15.21 -4.13 5.18
N GLY A 67 14.95 -5.24 4.50
CA GLY A 67 15.94 -6.24 4.11
C GLY A 67 16.49 -7.04 5.29
N LYS A 68 15.80 -7.06 6.43
CA LYS A 68 16.25 -7.81 7.61
C LYS A 68 15.99 -9.30 7.39
N ALA A 69 17.02 -10.10 7.66
CA ALA A 69 16.92 -11.53 7.46
C ALA A 69 15.96 -12.18 8.49
N ASN A 70 14.90 -12.82 8.00
CA ASN A 70 13.96 -13.68 8.74
C ASN A 70 12.89 -12.98 9.60
N ASP A 71 12.57 -11.71 9.38
CA ASP A 71 11.43 -11.05 10.03
C ASP A 71 10.15 -11.07 9.18
N GLY A 72 10.27 -11.24 7.86
CA GLY A 72 9.17 -11.66 7.01
C GLY A 72 8.87 -10.65 5.91
N VAL A 73 7.62 -10.25 5.81
CA VAL A 73 7.15 -9.22 4.86
C VAL A 73 6.58 -8.08 5.67
N ASP A 74 6.87 -6.86 5.25
CA ASP A 74 6.41 -5.65 5.91
C ASP A 74 5.12 -5.19 5.23
N ASN A 75 4.04 -5.10 6.02
CA ASN A 75 2.79 -4.47 5.59
C ASN A 75 1.93 -4.04 6.79
N GLN A 76 2.54 -3.37 7.76
CA GLN A 76 1.88 -3.00 9.01
C GLN A 76 0.66 -2.09 8.77
N LEU A 77 0.74 -1.11 7.86
CA LEU A 77 -0.43 -0.31 7.49
C LEU A 77 -1.51 -1.18 6.84
N GLY A 78 -1.14 -2.10 5.96
CA GLY A 78 -2.09 -3.03 5.34
C GLY A 78 -2.83 -3.90 6.35
N MET A 79 -2.14 -4.36 7.40
CA MET A 79 -2.76 -5.10 8.52
C MET A 79 -3.80 -4.24 9.26
N VAL A 80 -3.53 -2.94 9.42
CA VAL A 80 -4.46 -2.00 10.04
C VAL A 80 -5.66 -1.73 9.14
N LEU A 81 -5.46 -1.50 7.84
CA LEU A 81 -6.55 -1.30 6.88
C LEU A 81 -7.49 -2.51 6.84
N GLY A 82 -6.94 -3.73 6.77
CA GLY A 82 -7.74 -4.95 6.83
C GLY A 82 -8.48 -5.15 8.16
N SER A 83 -7.89 -4.67 9.27
CA SER A 83 -8.56 -4.70 10.59
C SER A 83 -9.71 -3.70 10.67
N ILE A 84 -9.56 -2.51 10.08
CA ILE A 84 -10.61 -1.49 10.00
C ILE A 84 -11.79 -2.02 9.18
N GLY A 85 -11.53 -2.59 7.99
CA GLY A 85 -12.59 -3.19 7.17
C GLY A 85 -13.35 -4.32 7.88
N ALA A 86 -12.66 -5.10 8.73
CA ALA A 86 -13.31 -6.13 9.54
C ALA A 86 -14.17 -5.57 10.69
N LEU A 87 -13.80 -4.40 11.25
CA LEU A 87 -14.51 -3.75 12.35
C LEU A 87 -15.68 -2.86 11.87
N ALA A 88 -15.53 -2.25 10.69
CA ALA A 88 -16.48 -1.36 10.07
C ALA A 88 -16.69 -1.81 8.62
N PRO A 89 -17.50 -2.87 8.38
CA PRO A 89 -17.70 -3.42 7.05
C PRO A 89 -18.38 -2.44 6.07
N ASP A 90 -19.09 -1.43 6.59
CA ASP A 90 -19.65 -0.37 5.75
C ASP A 90 -18.58 0.63 5.27
N LEU A 91 -17.38 0.59 5.86
CA LEU A 91 -16.21 1.34 5.42
C LEU A 91 -15.50 0.56 4.31
N ASP A 92 -16.18 0.42 3.17
CA ASP A 92 -15.66 -0.28 2.00
C ASP A 92 -14.56 0.54 1.30
N LEU A 93 -13.35 0.42 1.83
CA LEU A 93 -12.16 1.13 1.34
C LEU A 93 -11.82 0.73 -0.09
N GLN A 94 -12.01 -0.55 -0.46
CA GLN A 94 -11.68 -1.04 -1.79
C GLN A 94 -12.62 -0.44 -2.84
N THR A 95 -13.93 -0.43 -2.56
CA THR A 95 -14.90 0.23 -3.45
C THR A 95 -14.58 1.72 -3.62
N ALA A 96 -14.20 2.42 -2.54
CA ALA A 96 -13.81 3.83 -2.65
C ALA A 96 -12.58 4.04 -3.55
N VAL A 97 -11.56 3.20 -3.45
CA VAL A 97 -10.38 3.26 -4.34
C VAL A 97 -10.78 2.96 -5.79
N ASP A 98 -11.59 1.95 -6.01
CA ASP A 98 -12.05 1.57 -7.36
C ASP A 98 -12.89 2.68 -8.01
N GLU A 99 -13.80 3.30 -7.26
CA GLU A 99 -14.59 4.45 -7.72
C GLU A 99 -13.71 5.64 -8.10
N GLN A 100 -12.66 5.93 -7.33
CA GLN A 100 -11.75 7.04 -7.58
C GLN A 100 -10.86 6.80 -8.80
N ILE A 101 -10.44 5.54 -9.05
CA ILE A 101 -9.74 5.16 -10.30
C ILE A 101 -10.69 5.29 -11.50
N ASP A 102 -11.95 4.93 -11.33
CA ASP A 102 -12.96 4.99 -12.37
C ASP A 102 -13.33 6.41 -12.76
N GLN A 103 -13.49 7.28 -11.77
CA GLN A 103 -13.75 8.70 -11.95
C GLN A 103 -12.50 9.47 -12.41
N GLY A 104 -11.32 8.84 -12.36
CA GLY A 104 -10.06 9.46 -12.76
C GLY A 104 -9.56 10.48 -11.76
N ASP A 105 -10.04 10.42 -10.52
CA ASP A 105 -9.50 11.18 -9.39
C ASP A 105 -8.16 10.59 -8.93
N ILE A 106 -8.00 9.26 -9.06
CA ILE A 106 -6.71 8.58 -8.96
C ILE A 106 -6.28 8.14 -10.36
N ILE A 107 -5.18 8.72 -10.86
CA ILE A 107 -4.52 8.29 -12.08
C ILE A 107 -3.05 8.03 -11.76
N LEU A 108 -2.68 6.77 -11.55
CA LEU A 108 -1.27 6.39 -11.41
C LEU A 108 -0.73 5.93 -12.75
N LEU A 109 0.24 6.68 -13.28
CA LEU A 109 0.94 6.37 -14.50
C LEU A 109 2.24 5.65 -14.16
N ALA A 110 2.61 4.65 -14.97
CA ALA A 110 3.85 3.93 -14.78
C ALA A 110 4.66 3.90 -16.08
N ASN A 111 5.97 4.11 -15.97
CA ASN A 111 6.93 3.89 -17.05
C ASN A 111 7.87 2.75 -16.65
N VAL A 112 7.85 1.67 -17.43
CA VAL A 112 8.88 0.62 -17.38
C VAL A 112 9.91 0.92 -18.47
N LYS A 113 11.06 1.47 -18.08
CA LYS A 113 12.19 1.71 -18.98
C LYS A 113 13.05 0.46 -19.06
N ALA A 114 12.96 -0.27 -20.18
CA ALA A 114 13.63 -1.55 -20.37
C ALA A 114 14.10 -1.75 -21.81
N THR A 115 15.15 -2.55 -22.01
CA THR A 115 15.58 -2.99 -23.35
C THR A 115 14.73 -4.14 -23.89
N ASP A 116 14.14 -4.94 -23.01
CA ASP A 116 13.24 -6.06 -23.34
C ASP A 116 12.29 -6.33 -22.15
N LEU A 117 11.01 -6.58 -22.43
CA LEU A 117 10.00 -6.87 -21.40
C LEU A 117 9.96 -8.34 -20.97
N THR A 118 10.84 -9.20 -21.49
CA THR A 118 10.99 -10.59 -21.08
C THR A 118 12.23 -10.79 -20.21
N ASN A 119 13.39 -10.23 -20.61
CA ASN A 119 14.65 -10.33 -19.87
C ASN A 119 15.48 -9.04 -20.04
N ALA A 120 15.58 -8.23 -18.99
CA ALA A 120 16.39 -7.03 -18.97
C ALA A 120 17.03 -6.83 -17.58
N PRO A 121 18.36 -6.65 -17.47
CA PRO A 121 19.04 -6.57 -16.18
C PRO A 121 18.96 -5.18 -15.50
N ASN A 122 18.75 -4.11 -16.27
CA ASN A 122 18.81 -2.72 -15.82
C ASN A 122 17.52 -1.99 -16.18
N VAL A 123 16.45 -2.29 -15.44
CA VAL A 123 15.11 -1.77 -15.68
C VAL A 123 14.80 -0.66 -14.70
N GLY A 124 14.23 0.44 -15.20
CA GLY A 124 13.64 1.49 -14.38
C GLY A 124 12.14 1.33 -14.31
N PHE A 125 11.57 1.33 -13.11
CA PHE A 125 10.15 1.42 -12.87
C PHE A 125 9.85 2.78 -12.22
N LEU A 126 9.18 3.66 -12.95
CA LEU A 126 8.85 5.02 -12.51
C LEU A 126 7.34 5.15 -12.38
N VAL A 127 6.90 5.84 -11.32
CA VAL A 127 5.48 6.10 -11.05
C VAL A 127 5.26 7.61 -11.07
N TYR A 128 4.22 8.04 -11.77
CA TYR A 128 3.81 9.43 -11.85
C TYR A 128 2.33 9.57 -11.49
N LEU A 129 1.97 10.74 -10.96
CA LEU A 129 0.58 11.16 -10.87
C LEU A 129 0.14 11.67 -12.23
N GLY A 130 -1.01 11.20 -12.71
CA GLY A 130 -1.58 11.53 -14.00
C GLY A 130 -2.72 12.54 -13.91
N ASP A 131 -3.06 13.13 -15.05
CA ASP A 131 -4.18 14.05 -15.23
C ASP A 131 -4.65 14.01 -16.68
N ASN A 132 -5.82 14.61 -16.96
CA ASN A 132 -6.41 14.80 -18.29
C ASN A 132 -6.54 13.49 -19.10
N PRO A 133 -7.26 12.46 -18.59
CA PRO A 133 -7.46 11.22 -19.31
C PRO A 133 -8.21 11.48 -20.63
N ASN A 134 -7.72 10.87 -21.72
CA ASN A 134 -8.36 10.90 -23.02
C ASN A 134 -8.44 9.47 -23.60
N PRO A 135 -9.64 8.87 -23.72
CA PRO A 135 -10.96 9.45 -23.47
C PRO A 135 -11.19 9.80 -21.98
N PRO A 136 -12.14 10.71 -21.67
CA PRO A 136 -12.45 11.09 -20.30
C PRO A 136 -12.81 9.88 -19.42
N ALA A 137 -12.53 10.02 -18.11
CA ALA A 137 -12.93 9.09 -17.08
C ALA A 137 -14.45 9.11 -16.83
N CYS A 138 -14.95 8.25 -15.92
CA CYS A 138 -16.37 8.20 -15.56
C CYS A 138 -16.83 9.53 -14.96
N THR A 139 -18.04 9.98 -15.29
CA THR A 139 -18.63 11.17 -14.65
C THR A 139 -19.21 10.87 -13.28
N ASP A 140 -19.65 9.63 -13.07
CA ASP A 140 -20.17 9.09 -11.81
C ASP A 140 -20.14 7.55 -11.85
N ALA A 141 -20.41 6.93 -10.70
CA ALA A 141 -20.37 5.47 -10.51
C ALA A 141 -21.39 4.67 -11.37
N ASN A 142 -22.40 5.32 -11.97
CA ASN A 142 -23.44 4.63 -12.76
C ASN A 142 -23.18 4.65 -14.28
N ASP A 143 -22.09 5.27 -14.75
CA ASP A 143 -21.79 5.34 -16.18
C ASP A 143 -21.32 3.98 -16.73
N THR A 144 -22.27 3.17 -17.21
CA THR A 144 -21.99 1.86 -17.84
C THR A 144 -21.14 1.91 -19.11
N THR A 145 -20.85 3.10 -19.66
CA THR A 145 -20.02 3.28 -20.85
C THR A 145 -18.64 3.87 -20.56
N CYS A 146 -18.32 4.08 -19.28
CA CYS A 146 -17.08 4.69 -18.84
C CYS A 146 -15.92 3.69 -18.75
N ARG A 147 -14.85 4.05 -18.03
CA ARG A 147 -13.55 3.32 -17.95
C ARG A 147 -12.82 3.15 -19.27
N LYS A 148 -13.17 3.90 -20.32
CA LYS A 148 -12.46 3.82 -21.59
C LYS A 148 -10.99 4.27 -21.46
N HIS A 149 -10.69 5.13 -20.47
CA HIS A 149 -9.32 5.50 -20.11
C HIS A 149 -8.48 4.31 -19.63
N LEU A 150 -9.10 3.21 -19.22
CA LEU A 150 -8.44 2.00 -18.70
C LEU A 150 -8.52 0.80 -19.66
N THR A 151 -8.72 1.04 -20.96
CA THR A 151 -8.84 -0.03 -21.97
C THR A 151 -7.54 -0.35 -22.72
N GLY A 152 -6.42 0.24 -22.31
CA GLY A 152 -5.13 -0.01 -22.97
C GLY A 152 -4.78 0.94 -24.13
N THR A 153 -5.65 1.90 -24.45
CA THR A 153 -5.49 2.78 -25.63
C THR A 153 -5.58 4.27 -25.32
N ALA A 154 -5.76 4.62 -24.05
CA ALA A 154 -5.94 5.99 -23.61
C ALA A 154 -4.61 6.77 -23.58
N SER A 155 -4.72 8.10 -23.56
CA SER A 155 -3.61 8.99 -23.30
C SER A 155 -3.84 9.86 -22.06
N PHE A 156 -2.73 10.30 -21.46
CA PHE A 156 -2.71 11.05 -20.21
C PHE A 156 -1.64 12.14 -20.27
N SER A 157 -1.78 13.12 -19.39
CA SER A 157 -0.70 14.04 -19.00
C SER A 157 -0.14 13.64 -17.64
N ILE A 158 1.12 13.95 -17.37
CA ILE A 158 1.67 13.88 -16.02
C ILE A 158 1.20 15.13 -15.28
N ALA A 159 0.59 14.95 -14.10
CA ALA A 159 0.13 16.03 -13.25
C ALA A 159 1.31 16.93 -12.83
N ALA A 160 1.09 18.23 -12.74
CA ALA A 160 2.15 19.19 -12.41
C ALA A 160 2.76 19.00 -11.01
N SER A 161 2.02 18.37 -10.08
CA SER A 161 2.47 18.00 -8.74
C SER A 161 3.23 16.67 -8.69
N SER A 162 3.24 15.90 -9.78
CA SER A 162 3.90 14.60 -9.80
C SER A 162 5.42 14.76 -9.60
N PRO A 163 6.04 13.98 -8.71
CA PRO A 163 7.49 13.80 -8.72
C PRO A 163 7.95 13.29 -10.09
N THR A 164 9.15 13.70 -10.52
CA THR A 164 9.71 13.32 -11.83
C THR A 164 10.98 12.48 -11.73
N ASP A 165 11.52 12.34 -10.52
CA ASP A 165 12.76 11.64 -10.19
C ASP A 165 12.52 10.38 -9.34
N ALA A 166 11.26 10.08 -9.01
CA ALA A 166 10.87 8.90 -8.28
C ALA A 166 10.97 7.64 -9.15
N ALA A 167 11.92 6.76 -8.81
CA ALA A 167 12.21 5.55 -9.57
C ALA A 167 12.59 4.37 -8.67
N ILE A 168 12.27 3.17 -9.15
CA ILE A 168 12.68 1.88 -8.61
C ILE A 168 13.54 1.20 -9.68
N ALA A 169 14.83 1.04 -9.41
CA ALA A 169 15.71 0.26 -10.26
C ALA A 169 15.54 -1.24 -9.99
N GLY A 170 15.68 -2.08 -11.02
CA GLY A 170 15.54 -3.52 -10.87
C GLY A 170 15.82 -4.26 -12.16
N ARG A 171 15.24 -5.46 -12.28
CA ARG A 171 15.40 -6.32 -13.45
C ARG A 171 14.09 -7.01 -13.83
N ILE A 172 13.97 -7.37 -15.10
CA ILE A 172 12.95 -8.28 -15.60
C ILE A 172 13.58 -9.63 -15.90
N VAL A 173 12.99 -10.71 -15.39
CA VAL A 173 13.38 -12.10 -15.70
C VAL A 173 12.12 -12.91 -16.02
N ASN A 174 12.06 -13.50 -17.21
CA ASN A 174 10.89 -14.21 -17.72
C ASN A 174 9.58 -13.38 -17.61
N GLY A 175 9.65 -12.08 -17.89
CA GLY A 175 8.50 -11.18 -17.81
C GLY A 175 8.11 -10.76 -16.40
N ASN A 176 8.87 -11.13 -15.37
CA ASN A 176 8.61 -10.70 -14.00
C ASN A 176 9.62 -9.62 -13.60
N PHE A 177 9.12 -8.44 -13.26
CA PHE A 177 9.93 -7.36 -12.70
C PHE A 177 10.11 -7.58 -11.20
N SER A 178 11.31 -7.35 -10.70
CA SER A 178 11.60 -7.19 -9.27
C SER A 178 12.65 -6.10 -9.12
N GLY A 179 12.38 -5.14 -8.25
CA GLY A 179 13.26 -3.98 -8.04
C GLY A 179 13.08 -3.32 -6.68
N GLY A 180 13.99 -2.37 -6.43
CA GLY A 180 14.10 -1.58 -5.21
C GLY A 180 15.37 -1.88 -4.42
N PRO A 181 15.68 -1.07 -3.39
CA PRO A 181 14.87 0.05 -2.90
C PRO A 181 14.88 1.27 -3.84
N GLY A 182 13.84 2.10 -3.76
CA GLY A 182 13.71 3.37 -4.49
C GLY A 182 12.78 4.34 -3.77
N THR A 183 12.21 5.29 -4.51
CA THR A 183 11.13 6.16 -4.01
C THR A 183 10.00 6.21 -5.04
N VAL A 184 8.75 6.24 -4.57
CA VAL A 184 7.56 6.43 -5.40
C VAL A 184 6.51 7.21 -4.63
N ASN A 185 5.64 7.93 -5.33
CA ASN A 185 4.43 8.48 -4.72
C ASN A 185 3.24 7.64 -5.18
N LEU A 186 2.48 7.11 -4.22
CA LEU A 186 1.19 6.49 -4.48
C LEU A 186 0.06 7.43 -4.11
N GLN A 187 -1.12 7.19 -4.69
CA GLN A 187 -2.36 7.79 -4.25
C GLN A 187 -3.33 6.70 -3.84
N ILE A 188 -3.94 6.86 -2.69
CA ILE A 188 -5.06 6.04 -2.23
C ILE A 188 -6.18 6.94 -1.75
N ALA A 189 -7.42 6.48 -1.87
CA ALA A 189 -8.57 7.14 -1.27
C ALA A 189 -9.10 6.30 -0.11
N LEU A 190 -9.70 6.96 0.88
CA LEU A 190 -10.32 6.32 2.03
C LEU A 190 -11.80 6.69 2.08
N ALA A 191 -12.68 5.69 1.94
CA ALA A 191 -14.15 5.78 2.01
C ALA A 191 -14.77 7.09 1.46
N GLY A 192 -14.65 7.32 0.15
CA GLY A 192 -15.23 8.47 -0.55
C GLY A 192 -14.52 9.81 -0.31
N GLY A 193 -13.46 9.84 0.49
CA GLY A 193 -12.60 11.01 0.68
C GLY A 193 -11.72 11.31 -0.53
N LEU A 194 -11.09 12.48 -0.51
CA LEU A 194 -10.12 12.87 -1.53
C LEU A 194 -8.90 11.93 -1.53
N PRO A 195 -8.27 11.68 -2.68
CA PRO A 195 -7.02 10.93 -2.73
C PRO A 195 -5.92 11.58 -1.88
N ILE A 196 -5.17 10.73 -1.18
CA ILE A 196 -4.05 11.11 -0.32
C ILE A 196 -2.76 10.71 -1.01
N ASP A 197 -1.83 11.65 -1.13
CA ASP A 197 -0.48 11.37 -1.61
C ASP A 197 0.33 10.66 -0.51
N LEU A 198 0.84 9.47 -0.84
CA LEU A 198 1.68 8.66 0.03
C LEU A 198 3.08 8.57 -0.58
N PRO A 199 4.03 9.42 -0.12
CA PRO A 199 5.43 9.24 -0.48
C PRO A 199 5.95 7.96 0.17
N LEU A 200 6.37 7.02 -0.65
CA LEU A 200 6.97 5.76 -0.22
C LEU A 200 8.48 5.84 -0.33
N GLN A 201 9.16 5.64 0.79
CA GLN A 201 10.60 5.50 0.89
C GLN A 201 11.00 4.02 0.88
N ARG A 202 12.23 3.74 0.43
CA ARG A 202 12.74 2.36 0.23
C ARG A 202 11.74 1.50 -0.56
N ALA A 203 11.06 2.11 -1.52
CA ALA A 203 10.00 1.49 -2.25
C ALA A 203 10.51 0.28 -3.06
N ARG A 204 9.70 -0.78 -3.09
CA ARG A 204 9.95 -2.00 -3.83
C ARG A 204 8.74 -2.31 -4.69
N ALA A 205 8.99 -3.00 -5.79
CA ALA A 205 7.92 -3.46 -6.66
C ALA A 205 8.24 -4.83 -7.24
N GLU A 206 7.21 -5.68 -7.29
CA GLU A 206 7.22 -6.98 -7.94
C GLU A 206 6.05 -7.05 -8.91
N LEU A 207 6.32 -7.10 -10.22
CA LEU A 207 5.29 -7.18 -11.25
C LEU A 207 5.38 -8.52 -11.97
N SER A 208 4.23 -9.13 -12.25
CA SER A 208 4.17 -10.43 -12.94
C SER A 208 3.64 -10.28 -14.36
N SER A 209 4.24 -11.02 -15.30
CA SER A 209 3.81 -11.05 -16.70
C SER A 209 3.76 -9.66 -17.38
N VAL A 210 4.80 -8.85 -17.17
CA VAL A 210 4.97 -7.54 -17.82
C VAL A 210 5.01 -7.73 -19.33
N SER A 211 4.21 -6.94 -20.03
CA SER A 211 4.08 -6.99 -21.49
C SER A 211 3.75 -5.62 -22.06
N ALA A 212 3.74 -5.49 -23.39
CA ALA A 212 3.35 -4.25 -24.06
C ALA A 212 1.89 -3.84 -23.80
N THR A 213 1.03 -4.75 -23.32
CA THR A 213 -0.37 -4.47 -23.00
C THR A 213 -0.61 -4.13 -21.53
N GLY A 214 0.38 -4.32 -20.66
CA GLY A 214 0.27 -4.15 -19.21
C GLY A 214 0.76 -5.36 -18.43
N TRP A 215 0.31 -5.45 -17.17
CA TRP A 215 0.52 -6.60 -16.28
C TRP A 215 -0.77 -6.90 -15.51
N MET A 216 -0.99 -8.19 -15.25
CA MET A 216 -2.22 -8.66 -14.60
C MET A 216 -2.16 -8.51 -13.08
N THR A 217 -1.01 -8.79 -12.49
CA THR A 217 -0.80 -8.75 -11.04
C THR A 217 0.58 -8.20 -10.73
N GLY A 218 0.65 -7.40 -9.69
CA GLY A 218 1.88 -6.90 -9.12
C GLY A 218 1.63 -6.39 -7.71
N LYS A 219 2.70 -6.09 -7.00
CA LYS A 219 2.66 -5.38 -5.74
C LYS A 219 3.68 -4.27 -5.72
N ILE A 220 3.30 -3.16 -5.11
CA ILE A 220 4.17 -2.01 -4.83
C ILE A 220 4.03 -1.73 -3.34
N GLY A 221 5.15 -1.43 -2.71
CA GLY A 221 5.16 -1.07 -1.31
C GLY A 221 6.42 -0.33 -0.92
N GLY A 222 6.43 0.17 0.31
CA GLY A 222 7.51 0.97 0.86
C GLY A 222 7.15 1.45 2.26
N ALA A 223 8.03 2.28 2.81
CA ALA A 223 7.88 2.88 4.12
C ALA A 223 7.33 4.30 4.01
N ILE A 224 6.34 4.62 4.82
CA ILE A 224 5.75 5.96 4.96
C ILE A 224 6.31 6.55 6.26
N SER A 225 6.91 7.73 6.19
CA SER A 225 7.51 8.36 7.38
C SER A 225 6.46 8.65 8.45
N GLN A 226 6.83 8.65 9.73
CA GLN A 226 5.91 9.04 10.81
C GLN A 226 5.33 10.45 10.57
N GLU A 227 6.11 11.36 10.01
CA GLU A 227 5.65 12.71 9.68
C GLU A 227 4.50 12.67 8.65
N ASP A 228 4.62 11.86 7.60
CA ASP A 228 3.57 11.69 6.60
C ASP A 228 2.35 10.97 7.17
N ILE A 229 2.55 10.01 8.08
CA ILE A 229 1.44 9.37 8.80
C ILE A 229 0.66 10.39 9.63
N ASP A 230 1.35 11.20 10.42
CA ASP A 230 0.73 12.17 11.32
C ASP A 230 0.06 13.32 10.57
N ASN A 231 0.64 13.78 9.46
CA ASN A 231 0.17 14.94 8.72
C ASN A 231 -0.84 14.61 7.60
N ASN A 232 -0.79 13.41 7.02
CA ASN A 232 -1.61 13.05 5.87
C ASN A 232 -2.55 11.87 6.15
N VAL A 233 -2.03 10.76 6.67
CA VAL A 233 -2.82 9.51 6.81
C VAL A 233 -3.81 9.59 7.97
N ILE A 234 -3.39 9.99 9.17
CA ILE A 234 -4.27 10.09 10.34
C ILE A 234 -5.40 11.09 10.11
N PRO A 235 -5.15 12.32 9.59
CA PRO A 235 -6.23 13.26 9.29
C PRO A 235 -7.24 12.71 8.30
N ALA A 236 -6.79 12.03 7.24
CA ALA A 236 -7.68 11.47 6.25
C ALA A 236 -8.52 10.31 6.80
N ILE A 237 -7.94 9.41 7.62
CA ILE A 237 -8.71 8.41 8.37
C ILE A 237 -9.75 9.11 9.27
N GLY A 238 -9.38 10.22 9.91
CA GLY A 238 -10.29 11.01 10.72
C GLY A 238 -11.46 11.60 9.94
N ASP A 239 -11.21 12.13 8.75
CA ASP A 239 -12.25 12.63 7.85
C ASP A 239 -13.19 11.52 7.40
N THR A 240 -12.64 10.37 7.03
CA THR A 240 -13.39 9.17 6.66
C THR A 240 -14.28 8.66 7.82
N VAL A 241 -13.70 8.52 9.02
CA VAL A 241 -14.42 8.07 10.22
C VAL A 241 -15.54 9.03 10.59
N ARG A 242 -15.28 10.35 10.56
CA ARG A 242 -16.29 11.37 10.81
C ARG A 242 -17.42 11.34 9.80
N THR A 243 -17.09 11.26 8.52
CA THR A 243 -18.10 11.22 7.45
C THR A 243 -19.02 10.03 7.63
N SER A 244 -18.45 8.83 7.86
CA SER A 244 -19.23 7.62 8.12
C SER A 244 -20.07 7.71 9.40
N PHE A 245 -19.54 8.33 10.45
CA PHE A 245 -20.28 8.60 11.68
C PHE A 245 -21.46 9.56 11.45
N ASP A 246 -21.24 10.69 10.77
CA ASP A 246 -22.29 11.68 10.49
C ASP A 246 -23.38 11.15 9.53
N GLU A 247 -23.04 10.22 8.64
CA GLU A 247 -24.01 9.57 7.74
C GLU A 247 -24.96 8.61 8.48
N THR A 248 -24.49 7.99 9.56
CA THR A 248 -25.22 6.93 10.28
C THR A 248 -25.78 7.39 11.64
N CYS A 249 -25.29 8.50 12.18
CA CYS A 249 -25.72 9.06 13.45
C CYS A 249 -26.38 10.43 13.26
N ASP A 250 -27.59 10.62 13.77
CA ASP A 250 -28.21 11.95 13.84
C ASP A 250 -27.62 12.77 14.99
N THR A 251 -26.53 13.49 14.71
CA THR A 251 -25.87 14.40 15.65
C THR A 251 -26.67 15.70 15.90
N SER A 252 -27.73 15.98 15.11
CA SER A 252 -28.51 17.22 15.20
C SER A 252 -29.46 17.27 16.41
N THR A 253 -29.79 16.11 16.99
CA THR A 253 -30.67 15.99 18.15
C THR A 253 -29.91 15.52 19.40
N GLN A 254 -29.03 16.39 19.93
CA GLN A 254 -28.42 16.21 21.26
C GLN A 254 -29.49 16.33 22.37
N GLY A 255 -30.21 15.24 22.64
CA GLY A 255 -31.32 15.24 23.61
C GLY A 255 -31.58 13.92 24.35
N GLY A 256 -30.75 12.89 24.12
CA GLY A 256 -30.91 11.57 24.73
C GLY A 256 -30.25 11.41 26.11
N THR A 257 -30.65 10.36 26.83
CA THR A 257 -29.87 9.81 27.96
C THR A 257 -28.45 9.44 27.50
N MET A 258 -27.45 9.31 28.38
CA MET A 258 -26.07 8.92 27.98
C MET A 258 -25.98 7.67 27.07
N ALA A 259 -26.97 6.78 27.12
CA ALA A 259 -27.06 5.62 26.24
C ALA A 259 -27.43 5.94 24.77
N ASN A 260 -27.89 7.15 24.46
CA ASN A 260 -28.39 7.57 23.16
C ASN A 260 -28.05 9.04 22.84
N MET A 261 -26.85 9.50 23.22
CA MET A 261 -26.50 10.92 23.01
C MET A 261 -26.30 11.28 21.55
N CYS A 262 -25.90 10.32 20.70
CA CYS A 262 -25.59 10.56 19.28
C CYS A 262 -26.64 9.99 18.31
N ASN A 263 -27.73 9.41 18.82
CA ASN A 263 -28.83 8.80 18.04
C ASN A 263 -28.38 7.84 16.91
N CYS A 264 -27.25 7.14 17.07
CA CYS A 264 -26.85 6.08 16.16
C CYS A 264 -27.78 4.86 16.36
N GLU A 265 -28.28 4.27 15.28
CA GLU A 265 -29.09 3.04 15.40
C GLU A 265 -28.21 1.87 15.86
N ALA A 266 -28.79 1.01 16.70
CA ALA A 266 -28.05 -0.09 17.29
C ALA A 266 -27.61 -1.11 16.22
N GLY A 267 -26.32 -1.43 16.20
CA GLY A 267 -25.72 -2.34 15.23
C GLY A 267 -25.28 -1.71 13.91
N GLU A 268 -25.44 -0.40 13.74
CA GLU A 268 -24.87 0.33 12.59
C GLU A 268 -23.40 0.70 12.82
N THR A 269 -22.70 1.01 11.73
CA THR A 269 -21.30 1.44 11.77
C THR A 269 -21.10 2.66 12.66
N GLY A 270 -22.02 3.63 12.66
CA GLY A 270 -21.96 4.80 13.55
C GLY A 270 -21.89 4.46 15.03
N GLU A 271 -22.66 3.46 15.51
CA GLU A 271 -22.58 3.02 16.91
C GLU A 271 -21.20 2.41 17.23
N THR A 272 -20.65 1.65 16.28
CA THR A 272 -19.32 1.03 16.43
C THR A 272 -18.22 2.09 16.45
N LEU A 273 -18.24 3.03 15.50
CA LEU A 273 -17.28 4.14 15.43
C LEU A 273 -17.32 5.01 16.69
N ARG A 274 -18.52 5.35 17.17
CA ARG A 274 -18.74 6.00 18.46
C ARG A 274 -18.06 5.26 19.61
N GLY A 275 -18.31 3.96 19.74
CA GLY A 275 -17.72 3.15 20.81
C GLY A 275 -16.19 3.03 20.74
N LEU A 276 -15.62 3.17 19.54
CA LEU A 276 -14.19 3.13 19.32
C LEU A 276 -13.51 4.48 19.60
N PHE A 277 -14.05 5.56 19.04
CA PHE A 277 -13.40 6.87 18.93
C PHE A 277 -13.93 7.92 19.92
N ASP A 278 -15.25 8.05 20.10
CA ASP A 278 -15.90 9.01 21.02
C ASP A 278 -15.82 8.48 22.46
N LYS A 279 -14.69 8.70 23.15
CA LYS A 279 -14.46 8.14 24.50
C LYS A 279 -14.30 9.19 25.58
N MET A 280 -13.59 10.30 25.31
CA MET A 280 -13.27 11.32 26.31
C MET A 280 -12.98 12.69 25.66
N PRO A 281 -13.92 13.67 25.76
CA PRO A 281 -15.28 13.57 26.32
C PRO A 281 -16.17 12.62 25.51
N TYR A 282 -17.33 12.27 26.08
CA TYR A 282 -18.35 11.48 25.39
C TYR A 282 -19.42 12.45 24.87
N ASP A 283 -19.19 13.05 23.70
CA ASP A 283 -19.93 14.25 23.27
C ASP A 283 -20.44 14.24 21.82
N CYS A 284 -20.28 13.12 21.11
CA CYS A 284 -20.73 12.95 19.72
C CYS A 284 -20.02 13.87 18.71
N ASP A 285 -18.84 14.39 19.06
CA ASP A 285 -17.96 15.11 18.14
C ASP A 285 -16.64 14.34 18.01
N LEU A 286 -16.48 13.58 16.93
CA LEU A 286 -15.26 12.80 16.71
C LEU A 286 -14.11 13.73 16.31
N THR A 287 -13.29 14.12 17.28
CA THR A 287 -12.15 15.01 17.04
C THR A 287 -10.95 14.28 16.44
N ASN A 288 -10.06 15.01 15.74
CA ASN A 288 -8.79 14.45 15.26
C ASN A 288 -7.96 13.84 16.40
N ALA A 289 -8.02 14.42 17.61
CA ALA A 289 -7.27 13.93 18.77
C ALA A 289 -7.79 12.55 19.24
N GLU A 290 -9.10 12.32 19.18
CA GLU A 290 -9.70 11.02 19.51
C GLU A 290 -9.39 9.97 18.47
N VAL A 291 -9.49 10.31 17.18
CA VAL A 291 -9.08 9.42 16.10
C VAL A 291 -7.61 9.07 16.24
N GLN A 292 -6.73 10.07 16.43
CA GLN A 292 -5.30 9.85 16.62
C GLN A 292 -5.00 8.96 17.84
N MET A 293 -5.71 9.12 18.96
CA MET A 293 -5.51 8.30 20.16
C MET A 293 -5.78 6.81 19.90
N VAL A 294 -6.81 6.50 19.11
CA VAL A 294 -7.15 5.12 18.76
C VAL A 294 -6.21 4.60 17.68
N VAL A 295 -6.05 5.37 16.59
CA VAL A 295 -5.29 4.97 15.40
C VAL A 295 -3.80 4.82 15.70
N SER A 296 -3.20 5.68 16.53
CA SER A 296 -1.78 5.57 16.91
C SER A 296 -1.45 4.25 17.63
N GLY A 297 -2.41 3.63 18.31
CA GLY A 297 -2.25 2.30 18.90
C GLY A 297 -2.12 1.18 17.85
N PHE A 298 -2.61 1.41 16.63
CA PHE A 298 -2.54 0.48 15.51
C PHE A 298 -1.39 0.82 14.54
N LEU A 299 -1.09 2.11 14.35
CA LEU A 299 -0.01 2.62 13.50
C LEU A 299 1.33 2.68 14.24
N THR A 300 1.75 1.56 14.85
CA THR A 300 3.09 1.48 15.44
C THR A 300 4.13 1.33 14.33
N PRO A 301 5.15 2.21 14.25
CA PRO A 301 6.22 2.08 13.28
C PRO A 301 6.91 0.71 13.31
N ASP A 302 7.14 0.14 12.14
CA ASP A 302 7.79 -1.16 11.93
C ASP A 302 9.11 -1.06 11.17
N ILE A 303 9.38 0.08 10.52
CA ILE A 303 10.61 0.33 9.75
C ILE A 303 11.46 1.42 10.39
N ASP A 304 12.78 1.21 10.40
CA ASP A 304 13.82 2.17 10.79
C ASP A 304 14.46 2.76 9.51
N LEU A 305 14.02 3.96 9.13
CA LEU A 305 14.45 4.64 7.91
C LEU A 305 15.82 5.29 8.06
N ASP A 306 16.12 5.87 9.22
CA ASP A 306 17.35 6.65 9.45
C ASP A 306 18.53 5.83 10.01
N GLY A 307 18.26 4.58 10.43
CA GLY A 307 19.25 3.63 10.92
C GLY A 307 19.68 3.86 12.36
N ASP A 308 18.88 4.59 13.16
CA ASP A 308 19.19 4.88 14.57
C ASP A 308 18.85 3.71 15.53
N GLY A 309 18.20 2.66 15.02
CA GLY A 309 17.75 1.50 15.77
C GLY A 309 16.32 1.61 16.32
N THR A 310 15.62 2.69 16.01
CA THR A 310 14.22 2.95 16.38
C THR A 310 13.38 2.97 15.12
N ASN A 311 12.25 2.26 15.13
CA ASN A 311 11.33 2.35 14.01
C ASN A 311 10.64 3.72 14.01
N ASP A 312 10.66 4.39 12.87
CA ASP A 312 10.18 5.75 12.63
C ASP A 312 9.30 5.86 11.36
N ALA A 313 8.97 4.72 10.76
CA ALA A 313 8.11 4.63 9.60
C ALA A 313 7.22 3.39 9.61
N LEU A 314 6.15 3.47 8.82
CA LEU A 314 5.15 2.41 8.68
C LEU A 314 5.22 1.79 7.28
N SER A 315 5.27 0.47 7.19
CA SER A 315 5.26 -0.23 5.91
C SER A 315 3.85 -0.33 5.31
N LEU A 316 3.78 -0.19 3.99
CA LEU A 316 2.59 -0.43 3.19
C LEU A 316 2.95 -1.25 1.97
N GLY A 317 2.15 -2.27 1.67
CA GLY A 317 2.17 -3.02 0.42
C GLY A 317 0.75 -3.19 -0.12
N ILE A 318 0.56 -2.84 -1.40
CA ILE A 318 -0.73 -2.94 -2.09
C ILE A 318 -0.58 -3.74 -3.39
N GLY A 319 -1.68 -4.33 -3.85
CA GLY A 319 -1.75 -4.94 -5.16
C GLY A 319 -1.96 -3.88 -6.24
N VAL A 320 -1.39 -4.12 -7.43
CA VAL A 320 -1.57 -3.25 -8.59
C VAL A 320 -1.72 -4.07 -9.86
N SER A 321 -2.64 -3.66 -10.74
CA SER A 321 -2.69 -4.09 -12.13
C SER A 321 -2.59 -2.88 -13.04
N ALA A 322 -2.12 -3.05 -14.27
CA ALA A 322 -2.04 -1.95 -15.21
C ALA A 322 -2.30 -2.39 -16.64
N VAL A 323 -2.78 -1.45 -17.43
CA VAL A 323 -2.95 -1.56 -18.88
C VAL A 323 -2.07 -0.56 -19.59
N ALA A 324 -1.82 -0.76 -20.87
CA ALA A 324 -1.10 0.22 -21.69
C ALA A 324 -1.78 1.61 -21.64
N GLY A 325 -0.98 2.66 -21.61
CA GLY A 325 -1.47 4.04 -21.62
C GLY A 325 -0.41 4.94 -22.22
N THR A 326 -0.79 5.98 -22.95
CA THR A 326 0.17 6.85 -23.65
C THR A 326 0.38 8.15 -22.88
N PHE A 327 1.61 8.40 -22.45
CA PHE A 327 2.06 9.71 -21.96
C PHE A 327 3.53 9.89 -22.32
N THR A 328 4.09 11.09 -22.11
CA THR A 328 5.52 11.36 -22.36
C THR A 328 6.25 11.45 -21.03
N PRO A 329 7.02 10.43 -20.63
CA PRO A 329 7.85 10.49 -19.43
C PRO A 329 8.92 11.59 -19.58
N PRO A 330 9.33 12.25 -18.48
CA PRO A 330 10.53 13.06 -18.45
C PRO A 330 11.77 12.21 -18.83
N PRO A 331 12.81 12.81 -19.42
CA PRO A 331 14.07 12.13 -19.62
C PRO A 331 14.71 11.79 -18.26
N LEU A 332 15.28 10.58 -18.15
CA LEU A 332 16.14 10.17 -17.03
C LEU A 332 17.54 10.80 -17.12
#